data_AF-A0A0H5DHL6-F1
#
_entry.id   AF-A0A0H5DHL6-F1
#
_cell.length_a   1.000
_cell.length_b   1.000
_cell.length_c   1.000
_cell.angle_alpha   90.00
_cell.angle_beta   90.00
_cell.angle_gamma   90.00
#
_symmetry.space_group_name_H-M   'P 1'
#
loop_
_entity.id
_entity.type
_entity.pdbx_description
1 polymer ?
#
loop_
_entity_poly.entity_id
_entity_poly.type
_entity_poly.pdbx_seq_one_letter_code
_entity_poly.pdbx_strand_id
1 'polypeptide(L)' 'MRADDGIDTAEVAQRLKEKSVIIEPGAPFFAPEHRKQNYYRLGYSSIPANRIEPGLALLADALRPAKTTISA' A
#
# COMPACT_ATOMS: atom_id res chain seq x y z
N MET A 1 -8.38 -3.46 -3.00
CA MET A 1 -8.54 -2.25 -2.17
C MET A 1 -8.01 -1.05 -2.95
N ARG A 2 -8.35 0.18 -2.53
CA ARG A 2 -7.98 1.43 -3.22
C ARG A 2 -7.47 2.43 -2.19
N ALA A 3 -6.32 3.02 -2.46
CA ALA A 3 -5.75 4.16 -1.76
C ALA A 3 -6.23 5.48 -2.40
N ASP A 4 -6.01 6.60 -1.72
CA ASP A 4 -6.33 7.91 -2.27
C ASP A 4 -5.64 8.16 -3.62
N ASP A 5 -6.25 9.02 -4.43
CA ASP A 5 -5.67 9.39 -5.72
C ASP A 5 -4.33 10.11 -5.51
N GLY A 6 -3.34 9.78 -6.36
CA GLY A 6 -1.96 10.26 -6.24
C GLY A 6 -1.02 9.36 -5.43
N ILE A 7 -1.53 8.33 -4.75
CA ILE A 7 -0.68 7.33 -4.09
C ILE A 7 -0.25 6.25 -5.09
N ASP A 8 1.06 6.07 -5.28
CA ASP A 8 1.62 4.91 -5.98
C ASP A 8 1.82 3.75 -5.01
N THR A 9 1.02 2.69 -5.17
CA THR A 9 1.08 1.51 -4.30
C THR A 9 2.33 0.66 -4.51
N ALA A 10 3.05 0.80 -5.62
CA ALA A 10 4.34 0.15 -5.81
C ALA A 10 5.41 0.76 -4.89
N GLU A 11 5.42 2.08 -4.73
CA GLU A 11 6.31 2.74 -3.78
C GLU A 11 5.93 2.42 -2.33
N VAL A 12 4.63 2.39 -2.03
CA VAL A 12 4.11 1.96 -0.71
C VAL A 12 4.58 0.54 -0.40
N ALA A 13 4.48 -0.39 -1.36
CA ALA A 13 4.91 -1.76 -1.19
C ALA A 13 6.41 -1.87 -0.88
N GLN A 14 7.25 -1.05 -1.53
CA GLN A 14 8.67 -1.01 -1.26
C GLN A 14 8.98 -0.54 0.17
N ARG A 15 8.31 0.53 0.65
CA ARG A 15 8.47 1.02 2.03
C ARG A 15 7.97 0.02 3.08
N LEU A 16 6.87 -0.68 2.80
CA LEU A 16 6.31 -1.69 3.71
C LEU A 16 7.19 -2.92 3.83
N LYS A 17 7.90 -3.30 2.76
CA LYS A 17 8.82 -4.44 2.76
C LYS A 17 9.90 -4.29 3.83
N GLU A 18 10.41 -3.08 4.05
CA GLU A 18 11.38 -2.77 5.12
C GLU A 18 10.80 -3.03 6.53
N LYS A 19 9.47 -2.93 6.67
CA LYS A 19 8.74 -3.21 7.90
C LYS A 19 8.14 -4.63 7.95
N SER A 20 8.60 -5.53 7.07
CA SER A 20 8.13 -6.92 6.96
C SER A 20 6.63 -7.06 6.63
N VAL A 21 6.04 -6.07 5.94
CA VAL A 21 4.69 -6.14 5.39
C VAL A 21 4.77 -6.17 3.87
N ILE A 22 4.06 -7.11 3.24
CA ILE A 22 4.00 -7.23 1.78
C ILE A 22 2.57 -7.00 1.33
N ILE A 23 2.39 -6.14 0.34
CA ILE A 23 1.14 -5.94 -0.39
C ILE A 23 1.41 -6.15 -1.88
N GLU A 24 0.38 -6.50 -2.65
CA GLU A 24 0.51 -6.61 -4.10
C GLU A 24 0.00 -5.34 -4.78
N PRO A 25 0.87 -4.59 -5.48
CA PRO A 25 0.44 -3.44 -6.28
C PRO A 25 -0.57 -3.86 -7.35
N GLY A 26 -1.59 -3.02 -7.54
CA GLY A 26 -2.72 -3.31 -8.42
C GLY A 26 -2.44 -3.03 -9.89
N ALA A 27 -1.47 -2.17 -10.21
CA ALA A 27 -1.22 -1.68 -11.57
C ALA A 27 -1.08 -2.78 -12.65
N PRO A 28 -0.40 -3.93 -12.39
CA PRO A 28 -0.30 -5.01 -13.38
C PRO A 28 -1.63 -5.70 -13.71
N PHE A 29 -2.67 -5.53 -12.88
CA PHE A 29 -3.99 -6.15 -13.09
C PHE A 29 -4.94 -5.30 -13.95
N PHE A 30 -4.52 -4.10 -14.36
CA PHE A 30 -5.29 -3.23 -15.24
C PHE A 30 -4.72 -3.27 -16.66
N ALA A 31 -5.60 -3.13 -17.66
CA ALA A 31 -5.18 -2.90 -19.04
C ALA A 31 -4.32 -1.62 -19.14
N PRO A 32 -3.30 -1.56 -20.01
CA PRO A 32 -2.37 -0.43 -20.09
C PRO A 32 -3.05 0.94 -20.20
N GLU A 33 -4.12 1.06 -21.00
CA GLU A 33 -4.92 2.26 -21.25
C GLU A 33 -5.74 2.74 -20.03
N HIS A 34 -5.91 1.88 -19.03
CA HIS A 34 -6.71 2.14 -17.84
C HIS A 34 -5.93 1.93 -16.54
N ARG A 35 -4.60 1.89 -16.63
CA ARG A 35 -3.72 1.59 -15.50
C ARG A 35 -4.01 2.50 -14.31
N LYS A 36 -4.22 1.90 -13.14
CA LYS A 36 -4.41 2.61 -11.87
C LYS A 36 -3.30 2.21 -10.88
N GLN A 37 -2.55 3.21 -10.41
CA GLN A 37 -1.43 3.01 -9.47
C GLN A 37 -1.88 2.92 -8.01
N ASN A 38 -3.08 3.42 -7.69
CA ASN A 38 -3.60 3.52 -6.33
C ASN A 38 -4.38 2.27 -5.86
N TYR A 39 -4.40 1.19 -6.63
CA TYR A 39 -5.06 -0.05 -6.23
C TYR A 39 -4.05 -1.06 -5.70
N TYR A 40 -4.46 -1.90 -4.76
CA TYR A 40 -3.62 -2.98 -4.21
C TYR A 40 -4.47 -4.15 -3.67
N ARG A 41 -3.83 -5.30 -3.45
CA ARG A 41 -4.46 -6.51 -2.90
C ARG A 41 -3.78 -6.95 -1.60
N LEU A 42 -4.57 -7.54 -0.71
CA LEU A 42 -4.10 -8.13 0.54
C LEU A 42 -4.39 -9.63 0.54
N GLY A 43 -3.38 -10.43 0.85
CA GLY A 43 -3.53 -11.84 1.19
C GLY A 43 -3.18 -12.03 2.66
N TYR A 44 -4.12 -12.55 3.46
CA TYR A 44 -3.95 -12.76 4.90
C TYR A 44 -4.19 -14.21 5.34
N SER A 45 -4.65 -15.08 4.45
CA SER A 45 -4.98 -16.47 4.76
C SER A 45 -3.77 -17.35 5.08
N SER A 46 -2.56 -16.89 4.77
CA SER A 46 -1.29 -17.62 4.94
C SER A 46 -0.44 -17.13 6.12
N ILE A 47 -0.96 -16.22 6.96
CA ILE A 47 -0.25 -15.69 8.12
C ILE A 47 -1.03 -15.95 9.43
N PRO A 48 -0.34 -16.05 10.58
CA PRO A 48 -0.99 -16.09 11.89
C PRO A 48 -1.90 -14.87 12.13
N ALA A 49 -3.08 -15.09 12.70
CA ALA A 49 -4.08 -14.03 12.91
C ALA A 49 -3.54 -12.85 13.75
N ASN A 50 -2.66 -13.12 14.73
CA ASN A 50 -2.04 -12.09 15.56
C ASN A 50 -1.08 -11.15 14.81
N ARG A 51 -0.75 -11.44 13.54
CA ARG A 51 0.04 -10.54 12.68
C ARG A 51 -0.80 -9.64 11.79
N ILE A 52 -2.10 -9.92 11.65
CA ILE A 52 -2.98 -9.19 10.72
C ILE A 52 -3.13 -7.74 11.19
N GLU A 53 -3.57 -7.53 12.44
CA GLU A 53 -3.84 -6.18 12.96
C GLU A 53 -2.59 -5.28 13.00
N PRO A 54 -1.41 -5.72 13.52
CA PRO A 54 -0.19 -4.91 13.45
C PRO A 54 0.25 -4.60 12.01
N GLY A 55 0.10 -5.56 11.08
CA GLY A 55 0.42 -5.36 9.67
C GLY A 55 -0.50 -4.33 9.00
N LEU A 56 -1.79 -4.36 9.32
CA LEU A 56 -2.75 -3.36 8.83
C LEU A 56 -2.46 -1.95 9.39
N ALA A 57 -2.00 -1.84 10.63
CA ALA A 57 -1.60 -0.54 11.20
C ALA A 57 -0.40 0.06 10.44
N LEU A 58 0.60 -0.75 10.10
CA LEU A 58 1.74 -0.33 9.29
C LEU A 58 1.34 0.07 7.86
N LEU A 59 0.41 -0.68 7.26
CA LEU A 59 -0.17 -0.34 5.97
C LEU A 59 -0.90 1.01 6.01
N ALA A 60 -1.75 1.24 7.01
CA ALA A 60 -2.48 2.49 7.17
C ALA A 60 -1.52 3.68 7.33
N ASP A 61 -0.42 3.51 8.07
CA ASP A 61 0.64 4.51 8.18
C ASP A 61 1.31 4.80 6.82
N ALA A 62 1.68 3.75 6.08
CA ALA A 62 2.39 3.90 4.81
C ALA A 62 1.53 4.48 3.67
N LEU A 63 0.20 4.41 3.81
CA LEU A 63 -0.77 5.00 2.89
C LEU A 63 -1.09 6.47 3.22
N ARG A 64 -0.61 7.02 4.34
CA ARG A 64 -0.81 8.45 4.60
C ARG A 64 -0.04 9.29 3.58
N PRO A 65 -0.65 10.37 3.04
CA PRO A 65 0.10 11.34 2.25
C PRO A 65 1.25 11.90 3.08
N ALA A 66 2.41 12.11 2.44
CA ALA A 66 3.50 12.82 3.10
C ALA A 66 2.97 14.18 3.55
N LYS A 67 3.15 14.51 4.84
CA LYS A 67 2.80 15.85 5.33
C LYS A 67 3.63 16.85 4.53
N THR A 68 2.99 17.67 3.71
CA THR A 68 3.64 18.81 3.08
C THR A 68 4.11 19.73 4.19
N THR A 69 5.39 19.66 4.54
CA THR A 69 6.04 20.71 5.30
C THR A 69 6.07 21.92 4.39
N ILE A 70 5.13 22.84 4.57
CA ILE A 70 5.21 24.17 3.98
C ILE A 70 6.40 24.83 4.68
N SER A 71 7.54 24.90 4.00
CA SER A 71 8.61 25.78 4.43
C SER A 71 8.13 27.21 4.24
N ALA A 72 7.95 27.92 5.34
CA ALA A 72 7.94 29.39 5.34
C ALA A 72 9.34 29.93 5.03
#